data_AF-A0A940WRT2-F1
#
_entry.id   AF-A0A940WRT2-F1
#
_cell.length_a   1.000
_cell.length_b   1.000
_cell.length_c   1.000
_cell.angle_alpha   90.00
_cell.angle_beta   90.00
_cell.angle_gamma   90.00
#
_symmetry.space_group_name_H-M   'P 1'
#
loop_
_entity.id
_entity.type
_entity.pdbx_description
1 polymer ?
#
loop_
_entity_poly.entity_id
_entity_poly.type
_entity_poly.pdbx_seq_one_letter_code
_entity_poly.pdbx_strand_id
1 'polypeptide(L)'
;MGRFVRWVVAVVVAVAGCVVVVGGVSAPAVALDNGLARTPQMGWNDWNSFFCNVNESLIRQTADVMVSSGMAAAGYRYVNIDDCWSTKSRNAAGDLVADPAKFPSGMRALADYVHGKGLKLGIYSSAGTTTCAGYPASLGYEARDAALWASWGIDYLKYDNCGDHQGKSGVQRYTAMRDALAATGRPMLFSLCNWGQESVWTWGMGVGNSWRTTGDIGGNFGSVTSIIDQQVGLDAYSGPGGWNDPDMLEVGNGLTGAEGRAHFSMWALLNAPLIAGNDIRTMSAETRETLTNTEVIAVDQDWGGRQGTKISDNGNLEVWRKPMSDGSVAVVLLNRGTSTATISTSASALGLGAASSYSVRDLWAHTNATTSGSVSASVAGHAAAMFLVRGGGLVSPSATPSATPSASPTGGSGSGAVKAVASGRCLDVSGASQSNGAQAQIWDCNGQSNQQWTSTSASELRVYGNKCLDVNGGSTANGATVIIWDCNGQNNQKWRFNADGTITAVGANKCLDVPNNATANGTKLVIWDCNGGSNQRWTRT
;
A
#
# COMPACT_ATOMS: atom_id res chain seq x y z
N MET A 1 -63.54 6.91 66.37
CA MET A 1 -63.09 7.78 65.28
C MET A 1 -61.65 8.18 65.58
N GLY A 2 -60.72 7.86 64.69
CA GLY A 2 -59.38 8.46 64.69
C GLY A 2 -58.24 7.67 65.36
N ARG A 3 -57.44 7.05 64.48
CA ARG A 3 -55.98 6.85 64.50
C ARG A 3 -55.60 5.37 64.40
N PHE A 4 -54.81 5.01 63.39
CA PHE A 4 -53.39 4.75 63.55
C PHE A 4 -52.71 4.49 62.20
N VAL A 5 -51.50 5.01 62.09
CA VAL A 5 -50.58 4.95 60.95
C VAL A 5 -49.99 3.55 60.81
N ARG A 6 -49.81 3.06 59.57
CA ARG A 6 -48.81 2.03 59.26
C ARG A 6 -48.13 2.30 57.91
N TRP A 7 -46.81 2.23 57.94
CA TRP A 7 -45.90 2.32 56.80
C TRP A 7 -45.88 1.01 56.02
N VAL A 8 -45.81 1.10 54.68
CA VAL A 8 -45.25 0.05 53.81
C VAL A 8 -44.49 0.75 52.69
N VAL A 9 -43.19 0.48 52.60
CA VAL A 9 -42.33 0.83 51.46
C VAL A 9 -42.46 -0.28 50.42
N ALA A 10 -42.85 0.08 49.19
CA ALA A 10 -42.84 -0.82 48.03
C ALA A 10 -41.83 -0.33 47.01
N VAL A 11 -40.88 -1.20 46.66
CA VAL A 11 -39.88 -1.01 45.61
C VAL A 11 -40.54 -1.23 44.25
N VAL A 12 -40.44 -0.26 43.34
CA VAL A 12 -40.81 -0.41 41.93
C VAL A 12 -39.53 -0.50 41.11
N VAL A 13 -39.34 -1.64 40.45
CA VAL A 13 -38.26 -1.88 39.48
C VAL A 13 -38.67 -1.25 38.15
N ALA A 14 -37.92 -0.23 37.70
CA ALA A 14 -38.06 0.34 36.37
C ALA A 14 -37.13 -0.42 35.40
N VAL A 15 -37.71 -1.14 34.43
CA VAL A 15 -36.97 -1.74 33.31
C VAL A 15 -36.78 -0.66 32.24
N ALA A 16 -35.56 -0.12 32.15
CA ALA A 16 -35.15 0.73 31.04
C ALA A 16 -34.55 -0.16 29.93
N GLY A 17 -35.21 -0.21 28.78
CA GLY A 17 -34.68 -0.86 27.58
C GLY A 17 -33.47 -0.10 27.04
N CYS A 18 -32.29 -0.71 27.14
CA CYS A 18 -31.08 -0.23 26.47
C CYS A 18 -31.04 -0.79 25.04
N VAL A 19 -31.09 0.11 24.07
CA VAL A 19 -30.71 -0.16 22.68
C VAL A 19 -29.23 -0.58 22.67
N VAL A 20 -28.97 -1.84 22.29
CA VAL A 20 -27.60 -2.34 22.10
C VAL A 20 -27.13 -1.88 20.72
N VAL A 21 -26.21 -0.93 20.71
CA VAL A 21 -25.42 -0.59 19.52
C VAL A 21 -24.33 -1.65 19.39
N VAL A 22 -24.45 -2.51 18.39
CA VAL A 22 -23.44 -3.52 18.05
C VAL A 22 -22.26 -2.80 17.39
N GLY A 23 -21.11 -2.76 18.07
CA GLY A 23 -19.85 -2.26 17.51
C GLY A 23 -19.32 -3.20 16.42
N GLY A 24 -19.28 -2.73 15.19
CA GLY A 24 -18.79 -3.47 14.03
C GLY A 24 -17.29 -3.73 14.07
N VAL A 25 -16.90 -4.90 13.59
CA VAL A 25 -15.52 -5.32 13.32
C VAL A 25 -15.02 -4.54 12.09
N SER A 26 -13.91 -3.82 12.18
CA SER A 26 -13.29 -3.15 11.02
C SER A 26 -12.76 -4.20 10.04
N ALA A 27 -13.46 -4.38 8.92
CA ALA A 27 -12.99 -5.17 7.78
C ALA A 27 -11.70 -4.55 7.18
N PRO A 28 -10.87 -5.33 6.45
CA PRO A 28 -9.88 -4.72 5.55
C PRO A 28 -10.60 -3.70 4.66
N ALA A 29 -10.01 -2.52 4.46
CA ALA A 29 -10.62 -1.48 3.66
C ALA A 29 -10.93 -2.05 2.27
N VAL A 30 -12.22 -2.12 1.93
CA VAL A 30 -12.66 -2.56 0.62
C VAL A 30 -12.28 -1.46 -0.37
N ALA A 31 -11.68 -1.83 -1.50
CA ALA A 31 -11.44 -0.89 -2.59
C ALA A 31 -12.73 -0.14 -2.93
N LEU A 32 -12.59 1.14 -3.31
CA LEU A 32 -13.70 1.91 -3.83
C LEU A 32 -14.33 1.14 -4.99
N ASP A 33 -15.50 0.52 -4.76
CA ASP A 33 -16.16 -0.31 -5.76
C ASP A 33 -16.95 0.55 -6.76
N ASN A 34 -16.26 1.53 -7.34
CA ASN A 34 -16.78 2.40 -8.38
C ASN A 34 -16.56 1.84 -9.79
N GLY A 35 -16.03 0.62 -9.90
CA GLY A 35 -15.76 -0.07 -11.17
C GLY A 35 -14.56 0.46 -11.96
N LEU A 36 -13.83 1.46 -11.45
CA LEU A 36 -12.67 2.06 -12.10
C LEU A 36 -11.35 1.47 -11.58
N ALA A 37 -10.25 1.76 -12.30
CA ALA A 37 -8.89 1.39 -11.93
C ALA A 37 -8.70 -0.09 -11.52
N ARG A 38 -9.36 -1.01 -12.22
CA ARG A 38 -9.16 -2.46 -12.00
C ARG A 38 -7.73 -2.91 -12.32
N THR A 39 -7.04 -2.14 -13.15
CA THR A 39 -5.58 -2.06 -13.30
C THR A 39 -5.15 -0.60 -13.09
N PRO A 40 -3.86 -0.32 -12.82
CA PRO A 40 -3.37 1.05 -12.68
C PRO A 40 -3.69 1.89 -13.91
N GLN A 41 -4.03 3.16 -13.72
CA GLN A 41 -4.35 4.04 -14.84
C GLN A 41 -3.13 4.31 -15.73
N MET A 42 -3.38 4.50 -17.02
CA MET A 42 -2.36 4.88 -18.01
C MET A 42 -2.79 6.13 -18.76
N GLY A 43 -1.87 7.08 -18.95
CA GLY A 43 -2.21 8.35 -19.56
C GLY A 43 -1.03 9.31 -19.65
N TRP A 44 -1.35 10.59 -19.75
CA TRP A 44 -0.40 11.68 -19.81
C TRP A 44 -0.91 12.83 -18.95
N ASN A 45 0.02 13.61 -18.37
CA ASN A 45 -0.27 14.81 -17.61
C ASN A 45 0.74 15.91 -17.99
N ASP A 46 0.29 17.16 -18.10
CA ASP A 46 1.12 18.27 -18.57
C ASP A 46 2.15 18.80 -17.56
N TRP A 47 2.01 18.52 -16.26
CA TRP A 47 2.74 19.22 -15.20
C TRP A 47 4.26 19.17 -15.34
N ASN A 48 4.85 17.98 -15.50
CA ASN A 48 6.31 17.77 -15.48
C ASN A 48 7.06 18.52 -16.59
N SER A 49 6.39 18.82 -17.71
CA SER A 49 7.01 19.53 -18.86
C SER A 49 6.52 20.96 -19.01
N PHE A 50 5.29 21.27 -18.59
CA PHE A 50 4.63 22.52 -18.93
C PHE A 50 4.28 23.40 -17.74
N PHE A 51 4.19 22.84 -16.52
CA PHE A 51 3.72 23.55 -15.33
C PHE A 51 2.41 24.32 -15.65
N CYS A 52 2.34 25.62 -15.36
CA CYS A 52 1.17 26.44 -15.70
C CYS A 52 0.98 26.77 -17.19
N ASN A 53 1.90 26.37 -18.09
CA ASN A 53 1.84 26.65 -19.53
C ASN A 53 0.92 25.67 -20.28
N VAL A 54 -0.26 25.42 -19.71
CA VAL A 54 -1.30 24.58 -20.28
C VAL A 54 -2.33 25.42 -21.04
N ASN A 55 -2.80 24.92 -22.17
CA ASN A 55 -3.88 25.51 -22.96
C ASN A 55 -4.56 24.46 -23.84
N GLU A 56 -5.71 24.82 -24.42
CA GLU A 56 -6.52 23.93 -25.25
C GLU A 56 -5.74 23.34 -26.44
N SER A 57 -4.90 24.13 -27.10
CA SER A 57 -4.11 23.68 -28.26
C SER A 57 -3.12 22.58 -27.86
N LEU A 58 -2.42 22.75 -26.74
CA LEU A 58 -1.54 21.72 -26.18
C LEU A 58 -2.31 20.42 -25.95
N ILE A 59 -3.45 20.47 -25.26
CA ILE A 59 -4.22 19.26 -24.92
C ILE A 59 -4.75 18.55 -26.17
N ARG A 60 -5.23 19.30 -27.18
CA ARG A 60 -5.67 18.70 -28.46
C ARG A 60 -4.52 18.03 -29.19
N GLN A 61 -3.36 18.69 -29.29
CA GLN A 61 -2.18 18.15 -29.95
C GLN A 61 -1.65 16.90 -29.22
N THR A 62 -1.60 16.93 -27.89
CA THR A 62 -1.23 15.77 -27.08
C THR A 62 -2.20 14.61 -27.33
N ALA A 63 -3.52 14.85 -27.35
CA ALA A 63 -4.49 13.80 -27.65
C ALA A 63 -4.26 13.19 -29.04
N ASP A 64 -4.00 14.01 -30.07
CA ASP A 64 -3.68 13.55 -31.42
C ASP A 64 -2.38 12.72 -31.47
N VAL A 65 -1.34 13.17 -30.76
CA VAL A 65 -0.05 12.47 -30.70
C VAL A 65 -0.16 11.18 -29.91
N MET A 66 -0.92 11.14 -28.82
CA MET A 66 -1.13 9.92 -28.04
C MET A 66 -1.79 8.83 -28.89
N VAL A 67 -2.71 9.20 -29.80
CA VAL A 67 -3.26 8.26 -30.80
C VAL A 67 -2.23 7.89 -31.87
N SER A 68 -1.67 8.87 -32.57
CA SER A 68 -0.82 8.64 -33.76
C SER A 68 0.55 8.02 -33.44
N SER A 69 1.05 8.17 -32.22
CA SER A 69 2.28 7.52 -31.75
C SER A 69 2.11 6.06 -31.35
N GLY A 70 0.86 5.58 -31.23
CA GLY A 70 0.57 4.23 -30.75
C GLY A 70 0.45 4.10 -29.22
N MET A 71 0.66 5.16 -28.44
CA MET A 71 0.44 5.12 -26.98
C MET A 71 -1.01 4.75 -26.64
N ALA A 72 -1.99 5.30 -27.35
CA ALA A 72 -3.38 4.90 -27.18
C ALA A 72 -3.59 3.41 -27.50
N ALA A 73 -2.94 2.87 -28.53
CA ALA A 73 -3.01 1.44 -28.81
C ALA A 73 -2.35 0.59 -27.70
N ALA A 74 -1.28 1.09 -27.08
CA ALA A 74 -0.56 0.42 -25.99
C ALA A 74 -1.28 0.44 -24.64
N GLY A 75 -2.31 1.27 -24.45
CA GLY A 75 -3.13 1.28 -23.23
C GLY A 75 -3.35 2.65 -22.60
N TYR A 76 -2.66 3.69 -23.07
CA TYR A 76 -2.82 5.05 -22.54
C TYR A 76 -4.20 5.61 -22.89
N ARG A 77 -4.94 6.12 -21.90
CA ARG A 77 -6.33 6.59 -22.07
C ARG A 77 -6.57 8.00 -21.58
N TYR A 78 -5.90 8.41 -20.50
CA TYR A 78 -6.18 9.70 -19.86
C TYR A 78 -5.26 10.80 -20.42
N VAL A 79 -5.84 11.93 -20.79
CA VAL A 79 -5.13 13.19 -21.06
C VAL A 79 -5.52 14.15 -19.94
N ASN A 80 -4.64 14.30 -18.96
CA ASN A 80 -4.92 15.03 -17.74
C ASN A 80 -4.40 16.47 -17.85
N ILE A 81 -5.25 17.42 -17.46
CA ILE A 81 -4.89 18.81 -17.25
C ILE A 81 -4.57 19.01 -15.77
N ASP A 82 -3.37 19.52 -15.48
CA ASP A 82 -2.92 19.85 -14.13
C ASP A 82 -3.29 21.29 -13.72
N ASP A 83 -2.59 21.86 -12.75
CA ASP A 83 -2.90 23.18 -12.20
C ASP A 83 -2.92 24.32 -13.26
N CYS A 84 -3.43 25.48 -12.86
CA CYS A 84 -3.43 26.72 -13.64
C CYS A 84 -4.34 26.74 -14.88
N TRP A 85 -5.30 25.82 -14.98
CA TRP A 85 -6.27 25.79 -16.08
C TRP A 85 -7.41 26.83 -15.94
N SER A 86 -7.73 27.22 -14.72
CA SER A 86 -8.85 28.13 -14.42
C SER A 86 -8.41 29.60 -14.35
N THR A 87 -9.37 30.52 -14.32
CA THR A 87 -9.14 31.89 -13.88
C THR A 87 -8.79 31.93 -12.38
N LYS A 88 -8.26 33.07 -11.92
CA LYS A 88 -7.94 33.31 -10.49
C LYS A 88 -9.15 33.57 -9.60
N SER A 89 -10.35 33.63 -10.16
CA SER A 89 -11.59 33.92 -9.43
C SER A 89 -12.74 33.09 -9.96
N ARG A 90 -13.58 32.59 -9.05
CA ARG A 90 -14.89 32.02 -9.39
C ARG A 90 -15.79 33.08 -10.05
N ASN A 91 -16.75 32.65 -10.86
CA ASN A 91 -17.75 33.57 -11.41
C ASN A 91 -18.74 34.05 -10.33
N ALA A 92 -19.67 34.94 -10.71
CA ALA A 92 -20.70 35.47 -9.80
C ALA A 92 -21.64 34.39 -9.23
N ALA A 93 -21.78 33.25 -9.91
CA ALA A 93 -22.56 32.11 -9.40
C ALA A 93 -21.79 31.26 -8.39
N GLY A 94 -20.46 31.46 -8.25
CA GLY A 94 -19.58 30.68 -7.39
C GLY A 94 -18.89 29.50 -8.08
N ASP A 95 -18.96 29.39 -9.40
CA ASP A 95 -18.37 28.28 -10.15
C ASP A 95 -16.94 28.58 -10.59
N LEU A 96 -16.13 27.53 -10.70
CA LEU A 96 -14.82 27.59 -11.38
C LEU A 96 -15.02 27.99 -12.84
N VAL A 97 -14.09 28.77 -13.37
CA VAL A 97 -14.12 29.24 -14.77
C VAL A 97 -12.82 28.82 -15.42
N ALA A 98 -12.90 28.02 -16.49
CA ALA A 98 -11.72 27.76 -17.32
C ALA A 98 -11.25 29.08 -17.92
N ASP A 99 -9.94 29.36 -17.89
CA ASP A 99 -9.42 30.61 -18.41
C ASP A 99 -9.76 30.74 -19.91
N PRO A 100 -10.59 31.72 -20.33
CA PRO A 100 -11.05 31.82 -21.72
C PRO A 100 -9.92 32.16 -22.71
N ALA A 101 -8.78 32.67 -22.23
CA ALA A 101 -7.61 32.86 -23.07
C ALA A 101 -6.87 31.53 -23.33
N LYS A 102 -6.88 30.61 -22.35
CA LYS A 102 -6.25 29.29 -22.47
C LYS A 102 -7.18 28.26 -23.13
N PHE A 103 -8.48 28.34 -22.83
CA PHE A 103 -9.52 27.40 -23.25
C PHE A 103 -10.68 28.12 -23.92
N PRO A 104 -10.45 28.73 -25.10
CA PRO A 104 -11.44 29.59 -25.77
C PRO A 104 -12.73 28.86 -26.18
N SER A 105 -12.69 27.54 -26.38
CA SER A 105 -13.90 26.75 -26.66
C SER A 105 -14.61 26.23 -25.39
N GLY A 106 -13.98 26.39 -24.22
CA GLY A 106 -14.45 25.84 -22.96
C GLY A 106 -14.18 24.34 -22.78
N MET A 107 -14.25 23.88 -21.53
CA MET A 107 -13.86 22.52 -21.16
C MET A 107 -14.74 21.43 -21.78
N ARG A 108 -16.03 21.68 -21.97
CA ARG A 108 -16.93 20.70 -22.59
C ARG A 108 -16.55 20.39 -24.04
N ALA A 109 -16.24 21.42 -24.83
CA ALA A 109 -15.83 21.24 -26.21
C ALA A 109 -14.46 20.54 -26.32
N LEU A 110 -13.57 20.76 -25.34
CA LEU A 110 -12.31 20.03 -25.24
C LEU A 110 -12.52 18.55 -24.85
N ALA A 111 -13.40 18.27 -23.88
CA ALA A 111 -13.77 16.91 -23.49
C ALA A 111 -14.37 16.14 -24.68
N ASP A 112 -15.34 16.75 -25.37
CA ASP A 112 -15.97 16.17 -26.58
C ASP A 112 -14.90 15.82 -27.65
N TYR A 113 -13.87 16.66 -27.83
CA TYR A 113 -12.76 16.37 -28.74
C TYR A 113 -11.92 15.17 -28.31
N VAL A 114 -11.51 15.15 -27.03
CA VAL A 114 -10.69 14.06 -26.47
C VAL A 114 -11.46 12.74 -26.50
N HIS A 115 -12.75 12.75 -26.16
CA HIS A 115 -13.64 11.59 -26.28
C HIS A 115 -13.79 11.11 -27.72
N GLY A 116 -13.86 12.03 -28.68
CA GLY A 116 -13.88 11.72 -30.12
C GLY A 116 -12.64 10.98 -30.62
N LYS A 117 -11.54 10.99 -29.85
CA LYS A 117 -10.31 10.23 -30.11
C LYS A 117 -10.28 8.86 -29.39
N GLY A 118 -11.34 8.50 -28.67
CA GLY A 118 -11.39 7.31 -27.82
C GLY A 118 -10.59 7.45 -26.52
N LEU A 119 -10.27 8.69 -26.13
CA LEU A 119 -9.51 9.02 -24.94
C LEU A 119 -10.42 9.62 -23.86
N LYS A 120 -9.86 9.88 -22.68
CA LYS A 120 -10.54 10.43 -21.51
C LYS A 120 -9.85 11.72 -21.07
N LEU A 121 -10.61 12.72 -20.61
CA LEU A 121 -10.08 14.01 -20.17
C LEU A 121 -10.05 14.06 -18.64
N GLY A 122 -8.89 14.41 -18.08
CA GLY A 122 -8.74 14.68 -16.65
C GLY A 122 -8.59 16.15 -16.32
N ILE A 123 -8.91 16.49 -15.07
CA ILE A 123 -8.74 17.82 -14.51
C ILE A 123 -8.08 17.79 -13.14
N TYR A 124 -7.76 18.97 -12.63
CA TYR A 124 -7.06 19.16 -11.38
C TYR A 124 -7.76 20.16 -10.46
N SER A 125 -7.72 19.89 -9.16
CA SER A 125 -8.01 20.84 -8.08
C SER A 125 -7.26 20.43 -6.81
N SER A 126 -7.48 21.15 -5.71
CA SER A 126 -6.91 20.83 -4.39
C SER A 126 -7.98 20.61 -3.33
N ALA A 127 -7.68 19.73 -2.39
CA ALA A 127 -8.38 19.51 -1.12
C ALA A 127 -8.08 20.62 -0.09
N GLY A 128 -7.97 21.87 -0.54
CA GLY A 128 -7.76 23.06 0.28
C GLY A 128 -8.46 24.27 -0.32
N THR A 129 -8.27 25.44 0.28
CA THR A 129 -8.91 26.68 -0.19
C THR A 129 -8.33 27.21 -1.51
N THR A 130 -7.09 26.86 -1.84
CA THR A 130 -6.43 27.21 -3.11
C THR A 130 -5.64 26.03 -3.67
N THR A 131 -5.41 26.02 -4.98
CA THR A 131 -4.48 25.09 -5.62
C THR A 131 -3.04 25.40 -5.25
N CYS A 132 -2.09 24.54 -5.62
CA CYS A 132 -0.67 24.77 -5.35
C CYS A 132 -0.14 26.04 -6.05
N ALA A 133 -0.62 26.35 -7.25
CA ALA A 133 -0.32 27.59 -7.96
C ALA A 133 -1.24 28.77 -7.56
N GLY A 134 -2.04 28.62 -6.50
CA GLY A 134 -2.85 29.69 -5.93
C GLY A 134 -4.08 30.06 -6.76
N TYR A 135 -4.71 29.10 -7.44
CA TYR A 135 -6.03 29.27 -8.08
C TYR A 135 -7.14 28.84 -7.10
N PRO A 136 -8.42 29.21 -7.33
CA PRO A 136 -9.51 28.71 -6.50
C PRO A 136 -9.55 27.17 -6.49
N ALA A 137 -9.62 26.57 -5.30
CA ALA A 137 -9.75 25.13 -5.13
C ALA A 137 -11.10 24.77 -4.48
N SER A 138 -11.27 23.50 -4.10
CA SER A 138 -12.59 22.91 -3.93
C SER A 138 -12.98 22.59 -2.50
N LEU A 139 -12.17 22.93 -1.48
CA LEU A 139 -12.57 22.74 -0.09
C LEU A 139 -13.83 23.56 0.24
N GLY A 140 -14.91 22.90 0.65
CA GLY A 140 -16.22 23.50 0.88
C GLY A 140 -17.05 23.75 -0.39
N TYR A 141 -16.54 23.40 -1.57
CA TYR A 141 -17.21 23.51 -2.87
C TYR A 141 -17.29 22.16 -3.59
N GLU A 142 -17.04 21.05 -2.90
CA GLU A 142 -16.82 19.73 -3.48
C GLU A 142 -17.98 19.29 -4.37
N ALA A 143 -19.22 19.34 -3.87
CA ALA A 143 -20.42 18.95 -4.61
C ALA A 143 -20.66 19.81 -5.86
N ARG A 144 -20.38 21.11 -5.77
CA ARG A 144 -20.56 22.06 -6.87
C ARG A 144 -19.52 21.81 -7.96
N ASP A 145 -18.25 21.74 -7.58
CA ASP A 145 -17.15 21.58 -8.52
C ASP A 145 -17.22 20.19 -9.19
N ALA A 146 -17.56 19.14 -8.45
CA ALA A 146 -17.81 17.81 -9.02
C ALA A 146 -18.95 17.83 -10.06
N ALA A 147 -20.08 18.46 -9.75
CA ALA A 147 -21.19 18.57 -10.69
C ALA A 147 -20.81 19.37 -11.95
N LEU A 148 -20.01 20.42 -11.80
CA LEU A 148 -19.49 21.22 -12.90
C LEU A 148 -18.59 20.38 -13.82
N TRP A 149 -17.62 19.65 -13.26
CA TRP A 149 -16.74 18.76 -14.03
C TRP A 149 -17.52 17.64 -14.71
N ALA A 150 -18.52 17.07 -14.05
CA ALA A 150 -19.41 16.09 -14.68
C ALA A 150 -20.19 16.69 -15.86
N SER A 151 -20.65 17.95 -15.74
CA SER A 151 -21.35 18.66 -16.83
C SER A 151 -20.44 18.96 -18.04
N TRP A 152 -19.14 19.09 -17.81
CA TRP A 152 -18.14 19.24 -18.88
C TRP A 152 -17.71 17.91 -19.49
N GLY A 153 -18.01 16.78 -18.85
CA GLY A 153 -17.60 15.46 -19.33
C GLY A 153 -16.21 15.03 -18.86
N ILE A 154 -15.72 15.54 -17.73
CA ILE A 154 -14.45 15.09 -17.14
C ILE A 154 -14.54 13.63 -16.68
N ASP A 155 -13.45 12.87 -16.81
CA ASP A 155 -13.36 11.44 -16.50
C ASP A 155 -12.34 11.11 -15.39
N TYR A 156 -11.56 12.09 -14.97
CA TYR A 156 -10.45 11.93 -14.03
C TYR A 156 -10.27 13.21 -13.21
N LEU A 157 -10.08 13.09 -11.91
CA LEU A 157 -9.68 14.18 -11.02
C LEU A 157 -8.37 13.84 -10.31
N LYS A 158 -7.32 14.63 -10.54
CA LYS A 158 -6.18 14.75 -9.63
C LYS A 158 -6.56 15.75 -8.53
N TYR A 159 -6.47 15.34 -7.28
CA TYR A 159 -6.90 16.15 -6.15
C TYR A 159 -5.77 16.38 -5.15
N ASP A 160 -5.18 17.54 -5.25
CA ASP A 160 -4.00 17.96 -4.49
C ASP A 160 -4.30 18.26 -3.02
N ASN A 161 -3.29 18.69 -2.28
CA ASN A 161 -3.34 18.91 -0.85
C ASN A 161 -2.79 20.29 -0.43
N CYS A 162 -2.58 21.22 -1.37
CA CYS A 162 -2.21 22.61 -1.09
C CYS A 162 -3.39 23.47 -0.57
N GLY A 163 -3.08 24.66 -0.04
CA GLY A 163 -4.07 25.62 0.49
C GLY A 163 -4.41 25.38 1.96
N ASP A 164 -5.25 26.25 2.53
CA ASP A 164 -5.73 26.08 3.92
C ASP A 164 -6.72 24.91 4.00
N HIS A 165 -6.53 24.02 4.98
CA HIS A 165 -7.35 22.83 5.21
C HIS A 165 -8.48 23.07 6.21
N GLN A 166 -8.55 24.25 6.82
CA GLN A 166 -9.58 24.65 7.79
C GLN A 166 -9.73 23.65 8.95
N GLY A 167 -8.60 23.08 9.40
CA GLY A 167 -8.54 22.12 10.50
C GLY A 167 -9.12 20.73 10.20
N LYS A 168 -9.42 20.40 8.92
CA LYS A 168 -9.93 19.09 8.52
C LYS A 168 -8.79 18.14 8.12
N SER A 169 -8.86 16.90 8.60
CA SER A 169 -7.92 15.83 8.20
C SER A 169 -8.00 15.50 6.72
N GLY A 170 -6.94 14.89 6.16
CA GLY A 170 -6.93 14.37 4.80
C GLY A 170 -8.09 13.41 4.56
N VAL A 171 -8.31 12.45 5.47
CA VAL A 171 -9.42 11.49 5.37
C VAL A 171 -10.76 12.23 5.17
N GLN A 172 -11.04 13.26 5.96
CA GLN A 172 -12.29 14.03 5.85
C GLN A 172 -12.41 14.76 4.52
N ARG A 173 -11.35 15.46 4.09
CA ARG A 173 -11.36 16.30 2.88
C ARG A 173 -11.47 15.44 1.62
N TYR A 174 -10.68 14.37 1.52
CA TYR A 174 -10.71 13.46 0.39
C TYR A 174 -12.01 12.64 0.33
N THR A 175 -12.55 12.22 1.47
CA THR A 175 -13.86 11.54 1.53
C THR A 175 -14.99 12.45 1.04
N ALA A 176 -14.99 13.72 1.40
CA ALA A 176 -15.99 14.67 0.93
C ALA A 176 -15.98 14.81 -0.60
N MET A 177 -14.80 14.89 -1.21
CA MET A 177 -14.68 14.93 -2.67
C MET A 177 -15.06 13.60 -3.33
N ARG A 178 -14.70 12.44 -2.76
CA ARG A 178 -15.17 11.14 -3.25
C ARG A 178 -16.70 11.10 -3.32
N ASP A 179 -17.37 11.48 -2.25
CA ASP A 179 -18.84 11.45 -2.16
C ASP A 179 -19.47 12.43 -3.15
N ALA A 180 -18.88 13.61 -3.33
CA ALA A 180 -19.29 14.57 -4.34
C ALA A 180 -19.16 14.02 -5.76
N LEU A 181 -18.03 13.38 -6.11
CA LEU A 181 -17.83 12.74 -7.42
C LEU A 181 -18.86 11.63 -7.65
N ALA A 182 -19.07 10.76 -6.66
CA ALA A 182 -20.05 9.67 -6.75
C ALA A 182 -21.48 10.18 -6.97
N ALA A 183 -21.86 11.27 -6.28
CA ALA A 183 -23.19 11.87 -6.40
C ALA A 183 -23.50 12.44 -7.79
N THR A 184 -22.49 12.71 -8.62
CA THR A 184 -22.71 13.17 -10.01
C THR A 184 -23.28 12.08 -10.92
N GLY A 185 -23.10 10.80 -10.56
CA GLY A 185 -23.45 9.65 -11.40
C GLY A 185 -22.53 9.45 -12.63
N ARG A 186 -21.56 10.33 -12.87
CA ARG A 186 -20.55 10.16 -13.91
C ARG A 186 -19.31 9.46 -13.33
N PRO A 187 -18.86 8.33 -13.90
CA PRO A 187 -17.61 7.70 -13.46
C PRO A 187 -16.42 8.65 -13.68
N MET A 188 -15.78 9.05 -12.59
CA MET A 188 -14.54 9.83 -12.61
C MET A 188 -13.49 9.13 -11.75
N LEU A 189 -12.32 8.85 -12.33
CA LEU A 189 -11.21 8.26 -11.60
C LEU A 189 -10.68 9.30 -10.60
N PHE A 190 -10.56 8.90 -9.33
CA PHE A 190 -10.14 9.82 -8.27
C PHE A 190 -8.71 9.54 -7.80
N SER A 191 -7.80 10.45 -8.09
CA SER A 191 -6.37 10.36 -7.80
C SER A 191 -6.00 11.31 -6.66
N LEU A 192 -5.71 10.76 -5.48
CA LEU A 192 -5.35 11.53 -4.30
C LEU A 192 -3.90 11.98 -4.40
N CYS A 193 -3.65 13.27 -4.29
CA CYS A 193 -2.31 13.85 -4.35
C CYS A 193 -1.99 14.56 -3.03
N ASN A 194 -1.71 13.79 -1.97
CA ASN A 194 -1.34 14.29 -0.64
C ASN A 194 0.07 13.90 -0.19
N TRP A 195 0.89 13.43 -1.13
CA TRP A 195 2.32 13.20 -0.93
C TRP A 195 2.69 12.22 0.18
N GLY A 196 1.87 11.19 0.42
CA GLY A 196 2.09 10.21 1.49
C GLY A 196 1.68 10.69 2.88
N GLN A 197 1.17 11.92 3.01
CA GLN A 197 0.78 12.48 4.31
C GLN A 197 -0.35 11.68 4.95
N GLU A 198 -0.38 11.71 6.29
CA GLU A 198 -1.36 10.96 7.09
C GLU A 198 -1.40 9.46 6.76
N SER A 199 -0.26 8.91 6.27
CA SER A 199 -0.14 7.51 5.84
C SER A 199 -1.28 7.08 4.91
N VAL A 200 -1.49 7.86 3.83
CA VAL A 200 -2.63 7.71 2.92
C VAL A 200 -2.90 6.28 2.44
N TRP A 201 -1.85 5.46 2.28
CA TRP A 201 -2.00 4.05 1.92
C TRP A 201 -2.86 3.23 2.90
N THR A 202 -2.99 3.67 4.15
CA THR A 202 -3.83 2.99 5.17
C THR A 202 -5.34 3.23 5.01
N TRP A 203 -5.75 4.24 4.23
CA TRP A 203 -7.16 4.63 4.08
C TRP A 203 -7.58 4.99 2.65
N GLY A 204 -6.62 5.26 1.76
CA GLY A 204 -6.83 5.72 0.38
C GLY A 204 -7.64 4.74 -0.46
N MET A 205 -7.47 3.44 -0.22
CA MET A 205 -8.19 2.37 -0.93
C MET A 205 -9.72 2.49 -0.80
N GLY A 206 -10.24 2.93 0.34
CA GLY A 206 -11.67 3.17 0.54
C GLY A 206 -12.15 4.55 0.07
N VAL A 207 -11.25 5.38 -0.44
CA VAL A 207 -11.53 6.79 -0.76
C VAL A 207 -11.34 7.10 -2.24
N GLY A 208 -10.26 6.67 -2.87
CA GLY A 208 -10.03 6.89 -4.29
C GLY A 208 -9.36 5.71 -4.98
N ASN A 209 -8.98 5.92 -6.24
CA ASN A 209 -8.48 4.89 -7.12
C ASN A 209 -6.95 4.83 -7.18
N SER A 210 -6.27 5.91 -6.78
CA SER A 210 -4.83 5.92 -6.51
C SER A 210 -4.50 7.00 -5.49
N TRP A 211 -3.34 6.89 -4.83
CA TRP A 211 -2.86 7.89 -3.88
C TRP A 211 -1.35 8.07 -3.94
N ARG A 212 -0.92 9.33 -4.02
CA ARG A 212 0.49 9.71 -3.99
C ARG A 212 1.12 9.25 -2.68
N THR A 213 2.18 8.46 -2.76
CA THR A 213 2.90 7.93 -1.58
C THR A 213 4.13 8.76 -1.20
N THR A 214 4.56 9.68 -2.07
CA THR A 214 5.79 10.47 -1.91
C THR A 214 5.57 11.93 -2.33
N GLY A 215 6.54 12.79 -1.98
CA GLY A 215 6.71 14.10 -2.64
C GLY A 215 6.93 13.97 -4.15
N ASP A 216 7.05 15.11 -4.83
CA ASP A 216 7.11 15.16 -6.29
C ASP A 216 8.40 14.56 -6.84
N ILE A 217 8.26 13.81 -7.94
CA ILE A 217 9.39 13.31 -8.72
C ILE A 217 10.05 14.46 -9.48
N GLY A 218 11.34 14.32 -9.74
CA GLY A 218 12.06 15.15 -10.68
C GLY A 218 12.79 14.32 -11.72
N GLY A 219 13.04 14.94 -12.88
CA GLY A 219 13.71 14.35 -14.06
C GLY A 219 15.20 14.05 -13.89
N ASN A 220 15.57 13.36 -12.80
CA ASN A 220 16.91 12.83 -12.55
C ASN A 220 16.82 11.49 -11.80
N PHE A 221 17.78 10.61 -12.04
CA PHE A 221 17.74 9.24 -11.52
C PHE A 221 17.85 9.15 -9.99
N GLY A 222 18.46 10.13 -9.34
CA GLY A 222 18.49 10.23 -7.87
C GLY A 222 17.08 10.39 -7.28
N SER A 223 16.25 11.24 -7.87
CA SER A 223 14.85 11.40 -7.47
C SER A 223 14.04 10.12 -7.72
N VAL A 224 14.17 9.51 -8.91
CA VAL A 224 13.51 8.25 -9.26
C VAL A 224 13.82 7.15 -8.22
N THR A 225 15.10 6.95 -7.90
CA THR A 225 15.50 5.90 -6.94
C THR A 225 15.10 6.23 -5.51
N SER A 226 15.13 7.50 -5.10
CA SER A 226 14.62 7.92 -3.78
C SER A 226 13.12 7.70 -3.64
N ILE A 227 12.33 7.77 -4.72
CA ILE A 227 10.91 7.44 -4.71
C ILE A 227 10.72 5.92 -4.64
N ILE A 228 11.46 5.14 -5.41
CA ILE A 228 11.44 3.67 -5.37
C ILE A 228 11.65 3.16 -3.93
N ASP A 229 12.59 3.74 -3.20
CA ASP A 229 12.88 3.36 -1.80
C ASP A 229 11.68 3.52 -0.87
N GLN A 230 10.84 4.52 -1.10
CA GLN A 230 9.65 4.80 -0.29
C GLN A 230 8.50 3.82 -0.58
N GLN A 231 8.59 3.02 -1.65
CA GLN A 231 7.56 2.03 -1.99
C GLN A 231 7.76 0.69 -1.27
N VAL A 232 8.92 0.49 -0.61
CA VAL A 232 9.22 -0.75 0.12
C VAL A 232 8.24 -0.92 1.29
N GLY A 233 7.53 -2.05 1.30
CA GLY A 233 6.56 -2.40 2.33
C GLY A 233 5.16 -1.80 2.12
N LEU A 234 4.93 -1.09 1.02
CA LEU A 234 3.60 -0.57 0.66
C LEU A 234 2.77 -1.57 -0.17
N ASP A 235 3.34 -2.71 -0.55
CA ASP A 235 2.71 -3.74 -1.39
C ASP A 235 1.37 -4.25 -0.82
N ALA A 236 1.25 -4.34 0.51
CA ALA A 236 0.03 -4.76 1.18
C ALA A 236 -1.16 -3.80 1.03
N TYR A 237 -0.91 -2.56 0.57
CA TYR A 237 -1.93 -1.52 0.43
C TYR A 237 -2.36 -1.28 -1.01
N SER A 238 -1.78 -1.98 -1.98
CA SER A 238 -2.07 -1.82 -3.41
C SER A 238 -2.89 -3.00 -3.94
N GLY A 239 -3.83 -2.74 -4.85
CA GLY A 239 -4.57 -3.81 -5.51
C GLY A 239 -5.68 -3.30 -6.44
N PRO A 240 -6.42 -4.22 -7.08
CA PRO A 240 -7.48 -3.85 -8.03
C PRO A 240 -8.47 -2.83 -7.46
N GLY A 241 -8.54 -1.65 -8.08
CA GLY A 241 -9.40 -0.54 -7.67
C GLY A 241 -8.69 0.56 -6.86
N GLY A 242 -7.48 0.33 -6.36
CA GLY A 242 -6.73 1.26 -5.52
C GLY A 242 -5.21 1.04 -5.55
N TRP A 243 -4.45 2.01 -6.08
CA TRP A 243 -3.02 1.85 -6.34
C TRP A 243 -2.14 2.86 -5.58
N ASN A 244 -1.01 2.38 -5.05
CA ASN A 244 0.07 3.27 -4.62
C ASN A 244 0.61 4.05 -5.84
N ASP A 245 0.67 5.36 -5.73
CA ASP A 245 1.12 6.25 -6.80
C ASP A 245 2.48 6.88 -6.44
N PRO A 246 3.60 6.37 -6.99
CA PRO A 246 4.93 6.96 -6.83
C PRO A 246 5.16 8.22 -7.70
N ASP A 247 4.10 8.85 -8.22
CA ASP A 247 4.12 10.02 -9.10
C ASP A 247 4.33 9.71 -10.59
N MET A 248 4.18 10.75 -11.40
CA MET A 248 4.21 10.70 -12.87
C MET A 248 5.57 10.26 -13.44
N LEU A 249 5.59 9.81 -14.69
CA LEU A 249 6.80 9.32 -15.36
C LEU A 249 7.66 10.47 -15.89
N GLU A 250 8.97 10.38 -15.64
CA GLU A 250 10.01 11.26 -16.21
C GLU A 250 10.71 10.62 -17.43
N VAL A 251 10.10 9.60 -18.03
CA VAL A 251 10.60 8.95 -19.24
C VAL A 251 10.61 9.96 -20.40
N GLY A 252 11.80 10.27 -20.91
CA GLY A 252 11.97 11.31 -21.93
C GLY A 252 11.95 12.74 -21.37
N ASN A 253 12.03 12.91 -20.05
CA ASN A 253 12.12 14.21 -19.37
C ASN A 253 13.31 14.24 -18.39
N GLY A 254 14.49 14.62 -18.88
CA GLY A 254 15.71 14.77 -18.06
C GLY A 254 16.51 13.48 -17.80
N LEU A 255 15.91 12.30 -17.98
CA LEU A 255 16.58 11.01 -17.87
C LEU A 255 17.28 10.58 -19.17
N THR A 256 18.39 9.84 -19.06
CA THR A 256 18.95 9.09 -20.19
C THR A 256 18.02 7.96 -20.64
N GLY A 257 18.21 7.41 -21.84
CA GLY A 257 17.40 6.28 -22.33
C GLY A 257 17.50 5.02 -21.45
N ALA A 258 18.65 4.76 -20.83
CA ALA A 258 18.83 3.65 -19.90
C ALA A 258 18.09 3.89 -18.56
N GLU A 259 18.20 5.09 -18.01
CA GLU A 259 17.48 5.50 -16.80
C GLU A 259 15.96 5.50 -17.01
N GLY A 260 15.50 5.97 -18.18
CA GLY A 260 14.09 5.93 -18.57
C GLY A 260 13.53 4.51 -18.62
N ARG A 261 14.28 3.56 -19.18
CA ARG A 261 13.89 2.13 -19.16
C ARG A 261 13.89 1.53 -17.75
N ALA A 262 14.87 1.89 -16.92
CA ALA A 262 14.90 1.45 -15.51
C ALA A 262 13.70 1.99 -14.73
N HIS A 263 13.40 3.28 -14.88
CA HIS A 263 12.25 3.94 -14.29
C HIS A 263 10.93 3.29 -14.71
N PHE A 264 10.72 3.08 -16.02
CA PHE A 264 9.51 2.43 -16.54
C PHE A 264 9.36 0.98 -16.06
N SER A 265 10.47 0.23 -16.00
CA SER A 265 10.48 -1.14 -15.48
C SER A 265 10.05 -1.20 -14.02
N MET A 266 10.52 -0.25 -13.19
CA MET A 266 10.18 -0.18 -11.78
C MET A 266 8.72 0.22 -11.55
N TRP A 267 8.20 1.22 -12.29
CA TRP A 267 6.79 1.59 -12.20
C TRP A 267 5.88 0.42 -12.57
N ALA A 268 6.19 -0.29 -13.65
CA ALA A 268 5.43 -1.48 -14.06
C ALA A 268 5.49 -2.60 -13.02
N LEU A 269 6.66 -2.83 -12.43
CA LEU A 269 6.81 -3.82 -11.36
C LEU A 269 6.02 -3.42 -10.11
N LEU A 270 5.83 -2.14 -9.83
CA LEU A 270 5.13 -1.63 -8.66
C LEU A 270 3.60 -1.57 -8.82
N ASN A 271 3.05 -1.88 -10.01
CA ASN A 271 1.65 -1.56 -10.37
C ASN A 271 1.36 -0.06 -10.16
N ALA A 272 2.30 0.80 -10.55
CA ALA A 272 2.13 2.24 -10.45
C ALA A 272 1.30 2.78 -11.62
N PRO A 273 0.55 3.88 -11.45
CA PRO A 273 0.02 4.63 -12.58
C PRO A 273 1.10 4.97 -13.63
N LEU A 274 0.88 4.60 -14.90
CA LEU A 274 1.76 4.94 -16.01
C LEU A 274 1.30 6.24 -16.66
N ILE A 275 1.53 7.36 -15.97
CA ILE A 275 1.18 8.71 -16.45
C ILE A 275 2.43 9.39 -17.00
N ALA A 276 2.55 9.50 -18.33
CA ALA A 276 3.66 10.19 -18.98
C ALA A 276 3.68 11.70 -18.66
N GLY A 277 4.84 12.24 -18.30
CA GLY A 277 5.02 13.67 -18.00
C GLY A 277 5.83 14.46 -19.03
N ASN A 278 6.37 13.81 -20.07
CA ASN A 278 7.21 14.45 -21.10
C ASN A 278 6.37 15.18 -22.19
N ASP A 279 7.00 16.04 -23.00
CA ASP A 279 6.39 16.53 -24.24
C ASP A 279 6.37 15.42 -25.31
N ILE A 280 5.27 14.68 -25.37
CA ILE A 280 5.13 13.55 -26.32
C ILE A 280 5.09 14.00 -27.79
N ARG A 281 4.85 15.28 -28.08
CA ARG A 281 4.81 15.81 -29.46
C ARG A 281 6.20 15.85 -30.09
N THR A 282 7.24 15.87 -29.27
CA THR A 282 8.65 15.94 -29.69
C THR A 282 9.48 14.77 -29.16
N MET A 283 8.83 13.72 -28.61
CA MET A 283 9.54 12.58 -28.04
C MET A 283 10.36 11.82 -29.08
N SER A 284 11.50 11.29 -28.65
CA SER A 284 12.36 10.47 -29.50
C SER A 284 11.73 9.11 -29.80
N ALA A 285 12.26 8.41 -30.81
CA ALA A 285 11.87 7.03 -31.08
C ALA A 285 12.15 6.10 -29.90
N GLU A 286 13.26 6.29 -29.19
CA GLU A 286 13.62 5.50 -28.00
C GLU A 286 12.65 5.75 -26.83
N THR A 287 12.27 7.01 -26.59
CA THR A 287 11.24 7.36 -25.59
C THR A 287 9.91 6.71 -25.94
N ARG A 288 9.49 6.81 -27.20
CA ARG A 288 8.25 6.18 -27.67
C ARG A 288 8.29 4.66 -27.51
N GLU A 289 9.39 4.01 -27.87
CA GLU A 289 9.58 2.56 -27.70
C GLU A 289 9.48 2.16 -26.22
N THR A 290 10.08 2.94 -25.32
CA THR A 290 9.97 2.74 -23.87
C THR A 290 8.51 2.82 -23.40
N LEU A 291 7.82 3.91 -23.75
CA LEU A 291 6.42 4.15 -23.35
C LEU A 291 5.43 3.21 -24.03
N THR A 292 5.81 2.53 -25.12
CA THR A 292 4.90 1.63 -25.86
C THR A 292 5.32 0.17 -25.80
N ASN A 293 6.29 -0.19 -24.95
CA ASN A 293 6.68 -1.58 -24.76
C ASN A 293 5.53 -2.38 -24.10
N THR A 294 4.77 -3.07 -24.94
CA THR A 294 3.58 -3.83 -24.52
C THR A 294 3.88 -4.98 -23.55
N GLU A 295 5.12 -5.48 -23.49
CA GLU A 295 5.46 -6.56 -22.56
C GLU A 295 5.71 -6.05 -21.15
N VAL A 296 6.37 -4.89 -21.03
CA VAL A 296 6.55 -4.21 -19.74
C VAL A 296 5.20 -3.67 -19.25
N ILE A 297 4.37 -3.12 -20.14
CA ILE A 297 2.99 -2.70 -19.82
C ILE A 297 2.15 -3.90 -19.37
N ALA A 298 2.29 -5.08 -19.98
CA ALA A 298 1.56 -6.26 -19.53
C ALA A 298 1.97 -6.69 -18.10
N VAL A 299 3.21 -6.39 -17.67
CA VAL A 299 3.58 -6.56 -16.28
C VAL A 299 2.82 -5.58 -15.39
N ASP A 300 2.78 -4.30 -15.74
CA ASP A 300 2.04 -3.27 -15.00
C ASP A 300 0.53 -3.58 -14.89
N GLN A 301 -0.07 -3.97 -16.00
CA GLN A 301 -1.50 -4.18 -16.18
C GLN A 301 -1.97 -5.61 -15.82
N ASP A 302 -1.16 -6.37 -15.09
CA ASP A 302 -1.53 -7.70 -14.61
C ASP A 302 -2.76 -7.63 -13.69
N TRP A 303 -3.79 -8.42 -14.03
CA TRP A 303 -5.08 -8.41 -13.33
C TRP A 303 -5.00 -8.92 -11.88
N GLY A 304 -3.94 -9.67 -11.54
CA GLY A 304 -3.69 -10.11 -10.17
C GLY A 304 -3.37 -8.95 -9.22
N GLY A 305 -2.93 -7.81 -9.77
CA GLY A 305 -2.79 -6.55 -9.06
C GLY A 305 -1.80 -6.56 -7.89
N ARG A 306 -0.84 -7.49 -7.90
CA ARG A 306 0.15 -7.63 -6.82
C ARG A 306 1.35 -6.73 -7.10
N GLN A 307 1.50 -5.67 -6.29
CA GLN A 307 2.70 -4.84 -6.34
C GLN A 307 3.97 -5.67 -6.09
N GLY A 308 5.04 -5.35 -6.81
CA GLY A 308 6.35 -5.98 -6.67
C GLY A 308 7.06 -5.60 -5.37
N THR A 309 7.96 -6.48 -4.94
CA THR A 309 8.71 -6.38 -3.68
C THR A 309 10.21 -6.54 -3.90
N LYS A 310 11.03 -5.79 -3.17
CA LYS A 310 12.49 -5.98 -3.12
C LYS A 310 12.82 -7.28 -2.37
N ILE A 311 13.68 -8.11 -2.96
CA ILE A 311 14.10 -9.40 -2.37
C ILE A 311 15.60 -9.49 -2.12
N SER A 312 16.39 -8.59 -2.71
CA SER A 312 17.81 -8.46 -2.44
C SER A 312 18.24 -7.00 -2.59
N ASP A 313 19.12 -6.58 -1.69
CA ASP A 313 19.73 -5.26 -1.66
C ASP A 313 21.20 -5.44 -1.29
N ASN A 314 22.09 -5.14 -2.23
CA ASN A 314 23.54 -5.13 -2.03
C ASN A 314 24.09 -3.74 -2.33
N GLY A 315 23.50 -2.73 -1.69
CA GLY A 315 23.83 -1.32 -1.87
C GLY A 315 23.28 -0.82 -3.21
N ASN A 316 24.14 -0.71 -4.21
CA ASN A 316 23.73 -0.21 -5.53
C ASN A 316 23.03 -1.27 -6.40
N LEU A 317 23.09 -2.55 -6.03
CA LEU A 317 22.59 -3.65 -6.84
C LEU A 317 21.38 -4.27 -6.15
N GLU A 318 20.23 -4.18 -6.79
CA GLU A 318 18.97 -4.63 -6.20
C GLU A 318 18.29 -5.68 -7.09
N VAL A 319 17.57 -6.60 -6.45
CA VAL A 319 16.67 -7.54 -7.12
C VAL A 319 15.27 -7.33 -6.58
N TRP A 320 14.35 -7.09 -7.50
CA TRP A 320 12.92 -6.97 -7.23
C TRP A 320 12.14 -8.03 -7.97
N ARG A 321 11.02 -8.46 -7.39
CA ARG A 321 10.14 -9.45 -8.01
C ARG A 321 8.67 -9.07 -7.88
N LYS A 322 7.88 -9.53 -8.85
CA LYS A 322 6.42 -9.47 -8.84
C LYS A 322 5.84 -10.82 -9.28
N PRO A 323 5.13 -11.55 -8.40
CA PRO A 323 4.36 -12.71 -8.81
C PRO A 323 3.20 -12.28 -9.71
N MET A 324 3.12 -12.86 -10.89
CA MET A 324 2.11 -12.57 -11.90
C MET A 324 0.90 -13.49 -11.75
N SER A 325 -0.24 -13.06 -12.27
CA SER A 325 -1.48 -13.81 -12.22
C SER A 325 -1.47 -15.14 -13.00
N ASP A 326 -0.63 -15.24 -14.04
CA ASP A 326 -0.44 -16.44 -14.86
C ASP A 326 0.52 -17.47 -14.22
N GLY A 327 1.01 -17.19 -13.00
CA GLY A 327 1.97 -18.03 -12.28
C GLY A 327 3.43 -17.80 -12.68
N SER A 328 3.72 -16.85 -13.57
CA SER A 328 5.07 -16.37 -13.82
C SER A 328 5.54 -15.39 -12.75
N VAL A 329 6.81 -15.00 -12.80
CA VAL A 329 7.38 -13.94 -11.95
C VAL A 329 8.09 -12.92 -12.83
N ALA A 330 7.67 -11.67 -12.76
CA ALA A 330 8.43 -10.56 -13.32
C ALA A 330 9.58 -10.19 -12.36
N VAL A 331 10.75 -9.90 -12.92
CA VAL A 331 11.98 -9.65 -12.18
C VAL A 331 12.63 -8.38 -12.72
N VAL A 332 13.05 -7.49 -11.83
CA VAL A 332 13.92 -6.36 -12.20
C VAL A 332 15.24 -6.51 -11.47
N LEU A 333 16.33 -6.48 -12.24
CA LEU A 333 17.70 -6.38 -11.75
C LEU A 333 18.13 -4.92 -11.92
N LEU A 334 18.10 -4.15 -10.84
CA LEU A 334 18.32 -2.70 -10.87
C LEU A 334 19.76 -2.38 -10.44
N ASN A 335 20.49 -1.65 -11.28
CA ASN A 335 21.80 -1.09 -10.95
C ASN A 335 21.67 0.41 -10.68
N ARG A 336 21.68 0.78 -9.41
CA ARG A 336 21.67 2.17 -8.93
C ARG A 336 23.04 2.83 -9.01
N GLY A 337 24.10 2.05 -9.19
CA GLY A 337 25.47 2.54 -9.27
C GLY A 337 25.84 3.04 -10.66
N THR A 338 27.01 3.64 -10.78
CA THR A 338 27.49 4.25 -12.04
C THR A 338 28.29 3.30 -12.93
N SER A 339 28.76 2.17 -12.39
CA SER A 339 29.55 1.17 -13.11
C SER A 339 28.70 -0.05 -13.47
N THR A 340 28.99 -0.66 -14.62
CA THR A 340 28.40 -1.94 -15.01
C THR A 340 28.70 -3.02 -13.97
N ALA A 341 27.68 -3.79 -13.59
CA ALA A 341 27.81 -4.89 -12.64
C ALA A 341 26.92 -6.07 -13.05
N THR A 342 27.34 -7.27 -12.67
CA THR A 342 26.50 -8.46 -12.80
C THR A 342 25.57 -8.58 -11.59
N ILE A 343 24.27 -8.61 -11.85
CA ILE A 343 23.25 -8.84 -10.83
C ILE A 343 22.62 -10.19 -11.11
N SER A 344 22.34 -10.97 -10.08
CA SER A 344 21.74 -12.30 -10.24
C SER A 344 20.79 -12.66 -9.11
N THR A 345 19.89 -13.58 -9.41
CA THR A 345 18.98 -14.23 -8.48
C THR A 345 18.70 -15.67 -8.94
N SER A 346 17.98 -16.43 -8.14
CA SER A 346 17.56 -17.79 -8.47
C SER A 346 16.04 -17.91 -8.61
N ALA A 347 15.57 -18.87 -9.39
CA ALA A 347 14.16 -19.21 -9.49
C ALA A 347 13.54 -19.51 -8.10
N SER A 348 14.30 -20.15 -7.20
CA SER A 348 13.87 -20.38 -5.82
C SER A 348 13.71 -19.08 -5.02
N ALA A 349 14.63 -18.12 -5.14
CA ALA A 349 14.50 -16.80 -4.50
C ALA A 349 13.35 -15.97 -5.08
N LEU A 350 12.96 -16.26 -6.33
CA LEU A 350 11.77 -15.69 -6.96
C LEU A 350 10.45 -16.32 -6.44
N GLY A 351 10.53 -17.39 -5.66
CA GLY A 351 9.37 -18.13 -5.17
C GLY A 351 8.79 -19.11 -6.20
N LEU A 352 9.59 -19.52 -7.19
CA LEU A 352 9.24 -20.58 -8.12
C LEU A 352 9.63 -21.95 -7.56
N GLY A 353 8.76 -22.94 -7.75
CA GLY A 353 9.01 -24.33 -7.39
C GLY A 353 10.09 -24.96 -8.25
N ALA A 354 10.56 -26.14 -7.84
CA ALA A 354 11.58 -26.87 -8.59
C ALA A 354 11.08 -27.27 -9.99
N ALA A 355 11.89 -27.02 -11.00
CA ALA A 355 11.69 -27.49 -12.37
C ALA A 355 13.04 -27.90 -12.97
N SER A 356 13.00 -28.78 -13.98
CA SER A 356 14.19 -29.17 -14.75
C SER A 356 14.73 -28.02 -15.62
N SER A 357 13.87 -27.05 -15.97
CA SER A 357 14.23 -25.82 -16.67
C SER A 357 13.17 -24.74 -16.44
N TYR A 358 13.58 -23.48 -16.54
CA TYR A 358 12.73 -22.30 -16.52
C TYR A 358 12.91 -21.53 -17.82
N SER A 359 11.82 -21.01 -18.38
CA SER A 359 11.89 -20.04 -19.48
C SER A 359 12.09 -18.63 -18.92
N VAL A 360 13.00 -17.88 -19.52
CA VAL A 360 13.28 -16.48 -19.19
C VAL A 360 13.05 -15.66 -20.44
N ARG A 361 12.14 -14.69 -20.37
CA ARG A 361 11.93 -13.72 -21.45
C ARG A 361 12.50 -12.38 -21.03
N ASP A 362 13.43 -11.85 -21.80
CA ASP A 362 13.91 -10.47 -21.66
C ASP A 362 12.89 -9.53 -22.28
N LEU A 363 12.29 -8.65 -21.47
CA LEU A 363 11.19 -7.79 -21.89
C LEU A 363 11.64 -6.57 -22.69
N TRP A 364 12.93 -6.25 -22.66
CA TRP A 364 13.52 -5.14 -23.42
C TRP A 364 14.21 -5.63 -24.69
N ALA A 365 14.90 -6.77 -24.63
CA ALA A 365 15.51 -7.38 -25.81
C ALA A 365 14.50 -8.21 -26.64
N HIS A 366 13.31 -8.50 -26.09
CA HIS A 366 12.28 -9.36 -26.68
C HIS A 366 12.77 -10.79 -27.01
N THR A 367 13.83 -11.24 -26.35
CA THR A 367 14.44 -12.56 -26.56
C THR A 367 13.98 -13.57 -25.51
N ASN A 368 14.00 -14.84 -25.89
CA ASN A 368 13.71 -15.96 -24.99
C ASN A 368 14.99 -16.75 -24.73
N ALA A 369 15.16 -17.19 -23.49
CA ALA A 369 16.20 -18.08 -23.05
C ALA A 369 15.63 -19.15 -22.11
N THR A 370 16.45 -20.15 -21.81
CA THR A 370 16.15 -21.16 -20.78
C THR A 370 17.28 -21.19 -19.76
N THR A 371 16.95 -21.45 -18.50
CA THR A 371 17.92 -21.61 -17.42
C THR A 371 17.60 -22.83 -16.57
N SER A 372 18.60 -23.39 -15.90
CA SER A 372 18.40 -24.41 -14.85
C SER A 372 17.97 -23.80 -13.50
N GLY A 373 17.92 -22.47 -13.40
CA GLY A 373 17.41 -21.76 -12.23
C GLY A 373 18.11 -20.46 -11.88
N SER A 374 19.21 -20.10 -12.56
CA SER A 374 19.87 -18.79 -12.38
C SER A 374 19.29 -17.76 -13.35
N VAL A 375 18.96 -16.58 -12.85
CA VAL A 375 18.55 -15.41 -13.63
C VAL A 375 19.57 -14.32 -13.36
N SER A 376 20.29 -13.89 -14.39
CA SER A 376 21.44 -13.00 -14.25
C SER A 376 21.61 -12.13 -15.48
N ALA A 377 22.10 -10.91 -15.29
CA ALA A 377 22.46 -10.00 -16.37
C ALA A 377 23.64 -9.12 -15.99
N SER A 378 24.42 -8.71 -16.99
CA SER A 378 25.35 -7.59 -16.86
C SER A 378 24.57 -6.30 -17.10
N VAL A 379 24.39 -5.51 -16.04
CA VAL A 379 23.54 -4.31 -16.04
C VAL A 379 24.44 -3.08 -15.96
N ALA A 380 24.35 -2.21 -16.96
CA ALA A 380 25.08 -0.94 -16.99
C ALA A 380 24.70 -0.05 -15.79
N GLY A 381 25.55 0.94 -15.49
CA GLY A 381 25.22 1.91 -14.44
C GLY A 381 23.92 2.67 -14.75
N HIS A 382 23.11 2.89 -13.72
CA HIS A 382 21.78 3.51 -13.81
C HIS A 382 20.81 2.83 -14.79
N ALA A 383 20.99 1.53 -15.03
CA ALA A 383 20.13 0.73 -15.90
C ALA A 383 19.42 -0.37 -15.12
N ALA A 384 18.47 -1.02 -15.78
CA ALA A 384 17.83 -2.22 -15.29
C ALA A 384 17.70 -3.27 -16.39
N ALA A 385 17.77 -4.54 -16.00
CA ALA A 385 17.30 -5.65 -16.82
C ALA A 385 15.95 -6.13 -16.28
N MET A 386 15.00 -6.40 -17.16
CA MET A 386 13.66 -6.84 -16.78
C MET A 386 13.30 -8.15 -17.47
N PHE A 387 12.90 -9.13 -16.68
CA PHE A 387 12.61 -10.48 -17.16
C PHE A 387 11.23 -10.94 -16.72
N LEU A 388 10.63 -11.82 -17.52
CA LEU A 388 9.52 -12.68 -17.11
C LEU A 388 10.00 -14.12 -17.03
N VAL A 389 9.89 -14.73 -15.86
CA VAL A 389 10.39 -16.08 -15.58
C VAL A 389 9.22 -17.02 -15.35
N ARG A 390 9.21 -18.17 -16.03
CA ARG A 390 8.18 -19.21 -15.91
C ARG A 390 8.81 -20.59 -15.72
N GLY A 391 8.16 -21.42 -14.92
CA GLY A 391 8.57 -22.79 -14.63
C GLY A 391 8.38 -23.14 -13.16
N GLY A 392 8.07 -24.39 -12.85
CA GLY A 392 7.94 -24.89 -11.47
C GLY A 392 6.71 -24.42 -10.68
N GLY A 393 5.97 -23.43 -11.20
CA GLY A 393 4.81 -22.82 -10.54
C GLY A 393 5.20 -21.94 -9.35
N LEU A 394 4.30 -21.03 -8.94
CA LEU A 394 4.50 -20.28 -7.70
C LEU A 394 4.33 -21.21 -6.51
N VAL A 395 5.36 -21.32 -5.68
CA VAL A 395 5.26 -22.01 -4.40
C VAL A 395 4.91 -21.00 -3.32
N SER A 396 3.73 -21.14 -2.71
CA SER A 396 3.53 -20.60 -1.37
C SER A 396 4.53 -21.30 -0.44
N PRO A 397 5.15 -20.64 0.55
CA PRO A 397 6.03 -21.33 1.50
C PRO A 397 5.21 -22.38 2.26
N SER A 398 5.22 -23.62 1.78
CA SER A 398 4.52 -24.75 2.38
C SER A 398 5.41 -25.39 3.43
N ALA A 399 4.80 -25.80 4.53
CA ALA A 399 5.40 -26.38 5.71
C ALA A 399 6.09 -27.75 5.45
N THR A 400 7.42 -27.80 5.74
CA THR A 400 8.29 -28.88 6.31
C THR A 400 8.39 -30.29 5.65
N PRO A 401 9.51 -31.08 5.82
CA PRO A 401 10.34 -31.27 7.05
C PRO A 401 11.90 -31.17 6.95
N SER A 402 12.54 -30.82 8.10
CA SER A 402 13.93 -31.08 8.61
C SER A 402 15.19 -30.79 7.75
N ALA A 403 16.29 -30.15 8.19
CA ALA A 403 16.83 -29.82 9.52
C ALA A 403 17.85 -28.64 9.49
N THR A 404 17.63 -27.61 10.36
CA THR A 404 18.52 -26.75 11.21
C THR A 404 19.99 -26.38 10.84
N PRO A 405 20.57 -25.25 11.37
CA PRO A 405 20.01 -23.88 11.57
C PRO A 405 21.00 -22.68 11.44
N SER A 406 20.46 -21.45 11.54
CA SER A 406 21.04 -20.17 12.09
C SER A 406 21.07 -19.00 11.08
N ALA A 407 20.56 -17.77 11.28
CA ALA A 407 19.78 -17.04 12.31
C ALA A 407 19.19 -15.77 11.61
N SER A 408 17.88 -15.45 11.64
CA SER A 408 17.00 -14.72 12.59
C SER A 408 16.84 -13.18 12.41
N PRO A 409 15.67 -12.58 12.78
CA PRO A 409 15.03 -11.37 12.17
C PRO A 409 14.71 -10.19 13.14
N THR A 410 14.20 -9.02 12.66
CA THR A 410 13.43 -7.98 13.42
C THR A 410 12.60 -7.09 12.45
N GLY A 411 11.44 -6.45 12.71
CA GLY A 411 10.49 -6.34 13.84
C GLY A 411 9.54 -5.12 13.66
N GLY A 412 8.21 -5.30 13.63
CA GLY A 412 7.18 -4.22 13.57
C GLY A 412 6.51 -3.98 14.93
N SER A 413 6.32 -2.70 15.30
CA SER A 413 5.88 -2.22 16.62
C SER A 413 4.39 -1.88 16.66
N GLY A 414 3.57 -2.76 17.25
CA GLY A 414 2.19 -2.49 17.67
C GLY A 414 1.88 -3.20 18.99
N SER A 415 1.14 -2.53 19.88
CA SER A 415 0.60 -3.09 21.13
C SER A 415 -0.80 -3.64 20.88
N GLY A 416 -1.06 -4.88 21.29
CA GLY A 416 -2.38 -5.51 21.10
C GLY A 416 -2.53 -6.81 21.87
N ALA A 417 -3.71 -7.42 21.80
CA ALA A 417 -3.97 -8.65 22.51
C ALA A 417 -3.34 -9.85 21.78
N VAL A 418 -2.85 -10.82 22.56
CA VAL A 418 -2.29 -12.08 22.05
C VAL A 418 -3.22 -13.20 22.47
N LYS A 419 -3.91 -13.84 21.53
CA LYS A 419 -5.02 -14.78 21.78
C LYS A 419 -4.61 -16.21 21.48
N ALA A 420 -4.75 -17.12 22.43
CA ALA A 420 -4.58 -18.56 22.23
C ALA A 420 -5.65 -19.08 21.27
N VAL A 421 -5.25 -19.73 20.19
CA VAL A 421 -6.15 -20.22 19.14
C VAL A 421 -7.08 -21.32 19.67
N ALA A 422 -6.57 -22.25 20.48
CA ALA A 422 -7.35 -23.37 21.01
C ALA A 422 -8.53 -22.95 21.91
N SER A 423 -8.33 -21.93 22.75
CA SER A 423 -9.32 -21.50 23.74
C SER A 423 -10.05 -20.22 23.36
N GLY A 424 -9.50 -19.45 22.42
CA GLY A 424 -9.96 -18.09 22.13
C GLY A 424 -9.73 -17.11 23.28
N ARG A 425 -8.87 -17.43 24.24
CA ARG A 425 -8.56 -16.59 25.41
C ARG A 425 -7.25 -15.84 25.23
N CYS A 426 -7.09 -14.73 25.93
CA CYS A 426 -5.94 -13.85 25.80
C CYS A 426 -4.81 -14.23 26.77
N LEU A 427 -3.57 -14.02 26.32
CA LEU A 427 -2.38 -13.97 27.15
C LEU A 427 -2.57 -12.86 28.19
N ASP A 428 -2.64 -13.25 29.44
CA ASP A 428 -3.08 -12.43 30.56
C ASP A 428 -2.06 -12.52 31.69
N VAL A 429 -1.76 -11.38 32.32
CA VAL A 429 -1.00 -11.39 33.57
C VAL A 429 -1.95 -11.64 34.73
N SER A 430 -1.69 -12.73 35.48
CA SER A 430 -2.53 -13.19 36.58
C SER A 430 -2.86 -12.10 37.58
N GLY A 431 -4.17 -11.84 37.76
CA GLY A 431 -4.68 -10.85 38.71
C GLY A 431 -4.29 -9.41 38.38
N ALA A 432 -3.94 -9.12 37.12
CA ALA A 432 -3.39 -7.84 36.67
C ALA A 432 -2.18 -7.36 37.50
N SER A 433 -1.43 -8.31 38.09
CA SER A 433 -0.26 -8.00 38.90
C SER A 433 0.83 -7.37 38.04
N GLN A 434 1.56 -6.40 38.61
CA GLN A 434 2.75 -5.79 38.02
C GLN A 434 4.03 -6.20 38.77
N SER A 435 3.93 -7.12 39.73
CA SER A 435 5.09 -7.65 40.47
C SER A 435 5.89 -8.61 39.59
N ASN A 436 7.22 -8.53 39.68
CA ASN A 436 8.11 -9.53 39.05
C ASN A 436 7.76 -10.93 39.59
N GLY A 437 7.69 -11.91 38.69
CA GLY A 437 7.28 -13.27 39.04
C GLY A 437 5.79 -13.55 38.88
N ALA A 438 4.95 -12.56 38.56
CA ALA A 438 3.55 -12.82 38.26
C ALA A 438 3.43 -13.70 37.01
N GLN A 439 2.81 -14.88 37.15
CA GLN A 439 2.74 -15.86 36.07
C GLN A 439 1.69 -15.47 35.03
N ALA A 440 2.06 -15.62 33.76
CA ALA A 440 1.14 -15.47 32.64
C ALA A 440 0.15 -16.64 32.60
N GLN A 441 -1.06 -16.36 32.14
CA GLN A 441 -2.15 -17.32 32.02
C GLN A 441 -2.96 -17.05 30.75
N ILE A 442 -3.89 -17.96 30.41
CA ILE A 442 -5.01 -17.59 29.55
C ILE A 442 -6.20 -17.12 30.38
N TRP A 443 -6.83 -16.03 29.93
CA TRP A 443 -8.07 -15.51 30.50
C TRP A 443 -8.97 -14.94 29.41
N ASP A 444 -10.27 -14.87 29.64
CA ASP A 444 -11.20 -14.24 28.70
C ASP A 444 -10.70 -12.83 28.31
N CYS A 445 -10.73 -12.56 27.01
CA CYS A 445 -10.25 -11.29 26.46
C CYS A 445 -11.14 -10.14 26.93
N ASN A 446 -10.57 -9.20 27.67
CA ASN A 446 -11.30 -8.08 28.27
C ASN A 446 -10.70 -6.70 27.93
N GLY A 447 -9.59 -6.68 27.17
CA GLY A 447 -8.96 -5.45 26.68
C GLY A 447 -8.19 -4.66 27.73
N GLN A 448 -8.15 -5.11 28.99
CA GLN A 448 -7.42 -4.43 30.06
C GLN A 448 -5.90 -4.47 29.80
N SER A 449 -5.19 -3.55 30.45
CA SER A 449 -3.75 -3.34 30.24
C SER A 449 -2.90 -4.59 30.52
N ASN A 450 -3.38 -5.52 31.35
CA ASN A 450 -2.73 -6.80 31.65
C ASN A 450 -2.82 -7.83 30.52
N GLN A 451 -3.51 -7.50 29.43
CA GLN A 451 -3.64 -8.30 28.20
C GLN A 451 -3.11 -7.56 26.95
N GLN A 452 -2.56 -6.34 27.10
CA GLN A 452 -2.03 -5.55 26.00
C GLN A 452 -0.52 -5.78 25.89
N TRP A 453 -0.09 -6.43 24.81
CA TRP A 453 1.28 -6.85 24.59
C TRP A 453 1.89 -6.18 23.36
N THR A 454 2.98 -5.45 23.57
CA THR A 454 3.74 -4.77 22.53
C THR A 454 4.92 -5.61 22.10
N SER A 455 4.99 -5.94 20.81
CA SER A 455 6.23 -6.47 20.23
C SER A 455 7.21 -5.35 19.95
N THR A 456 8.45 -5.49 20.42
CA THR A 456 9.50 -4.50 20.17
C THR A 456 10.47 -4.98 19.09
N SER A 457 11.22 -4.04 18.50
CA SER A 457 12.36 -4.37 17.63
C SER A 457 13.42 -5.21 18.37
N ALA A 458 13.49 -5.12 19.70
CA ALA A 458 14.36 -5.95 20.53
C ALA A 458 13.82 -7.37 20.75
N SER A 459 12.80 -7.81 20.00
CA SER A 459 12.11 -9.11 20.12
C SER A 459 11.53 -9.37 21.50
N GLU A 460 11.15 -8.34 22.25
CA GLU A 460 10.45 -8.50 23.53
C GLU A 460 8.95 -8.46 23.31
N LEU A 461 8.21 -9.15 24.19
CA LEU A 461 6.77 -9.00 24.29
C LEU A 461 6.46 -8.26 25.60
N ARG A 462 6.18 -6.95 25.50
CA ARG A 462 6.05 -6.07 26.65
C ARG A 462 4.60 -5.87 27.07
N VAL A 463 4.31 -5.94 28.36
CA VAL A 463 3.02 -5.56 28.97
C VAL A 463 3.22 -4.39 29.93
N TYR A 464 2.19 -3.55 30.07
CA TYR A 464 2.24 -2.30 30.84
C TYR A 464 3.33 -1.29 30.37
N GLY A 465 3.96 -1.53 29.22
CA GLY A 465 5.05 -0.71 28.66
C GLY A 465 6.44 -0.99 29.23
N ASN A 466 6.55 -1.51 30.46
CA ASN A 466 7.83 -1.70 31.16
C ASN A 466 8.13 -3.13 31.65
N LYS A 467 7.19 -4.07 31.52
CA LYS A 467 7.40 -5.49 31.87
C LYS A 467 7.52 -6.32 30.62
N CYS A 468 8.38 -7.33 30.65
CA CYS A 468 8.61 -8.27 29.56
C CYS A 468 8.03 -9.64 29.94
N LEU A 469 7.41 -10.32 28.97
CA LEU A 469 7.14 -11.76 29.09
C LEU A 469 8.48 -12.48 29.24
N ASP A 470 8.59 -13.37 30.21
CA ASP A 470 9.87 -13.90 30.69
C ASP A 470 9.73 -15.38 31.02
N VAL A 471 10.67 -16.21 30.54
CA VAL A 471 10.81 -17.59 31.02
C VAL A 471 11.56 -17.58 32.34
N ASN A 472 10.87 -17.94 33.42
CA ASN A 472 11.37 -17.81 34.79
C ASN A 472 12.74 -18.48 34.97
N GLY A 473 13.71 -17.71 35.49
CA GLY A 473 15.08 -18.16 35.73
C GLY A 473 15.85 -18.55 34.47
N GLY A 474 15.34 -18.23 33.27
CA GLY A 474 15.93 -18.63 32.00
C GLY A 474 15.96 -20.14 31.76
N SER A 475 15.10 -20.90 32.45
CA SER A 475 15.04 -22.35 32.31
C SER A 475 14.71 -22.77 30.88
N THR A 476 15.34 -23.85 30.42
CA THR A 476 15.09 -24.45 29.10
C THR A 476 14.32 -25.77 29.19
N ALA A 477 13.82 -26.15 30.37
CA ALA A 477 13.07 -27.38 30.56
C ALA A 477 11.60 -27.25 30.12
N ASN A 478 10.99 -28.35 29.66
CA ASN A 478 9.53 -28.41 29.45
C ASN A 478 8.80 -28.16 30.77
N GLY A 479 7.74 -27.35 30.71
CA GLY A 479 6.98 -26.96 31.89
C GLY A 479 7.58 -25.79 32.67
N ALA A 480 8.69 -25.19 32.22
CA ALA A 480 9.20 -23.96 32.81
C ALA A 480 8.16 -22.85 32.71
N THR A 481 7.92 -22.16 33.82
CA THR A 481 6.84 -21.19 33.97
C THR A 481 7.14 -19.91 33.20
N VAL A 482 6.12 -19.36 32.53
CA VAL A 482 6.21 -18.05 31.88
C VAL A 482 5.60 -16.98 32.78
N ILE A 483 6.40 -15.98 33.12
CA ILE A 483 6.08 -14.90 34.05
C ILE A 483 6.23 -13.54 33.36
N ILE A 484 5.96 -12.47 34.10
CA ILE A 484 6.48 -11.14 33.76
C ILE A 484 7.64 -10.76 34.66
N TRP A 485 8.60 -10.04 34.09
CA TRP A 485 9.73 -9.47 34.81
C TRP A 485 10.09 -8.09 34.24
N ASP A 486 10.87 -7.30 34.96
CA ASP A 486 11.48 -6.10 34.41
C ASP A 486 12.27 -6.43 33.14
N CYS A 487 12.09 -5.64 32.08
CA CYS A 487 12.83 -5.83 30.85
C CYS A 487 14.33 -5.63 31.09
N ASN A 488 15.12 -6.70 30.96
CA ASN A 488 16.56 -6.72 31.26
C ASN A 488 17.41 -7.10 30.03
N GLY A 489 16.77 -7.28 28.86
CA GLY A 489 17.44 -7.57 27.59
C GLY A 489 17.94 -9.00 27.44
N GLN A 490 17.79 -9.87 28.45
CA GLN A 490 18.26 -11.25 28.41
C GLN A 490 17.44 -12.12 27.45
N ASN A 491 18.05 -13.22 26.99
CA ASN A 491 17.47 -14.12 25.97
C ASN A 491 16.17 -14.81 26.41
N ASN A 492 15.96 -15.00 27.72
CA ASN A 492 14.73 -15.57 28.27
C ASN A 492 13.52 -14.61 28.18
N GLN A 493 13.73 -13.34 27.81
CA GLN A 493 12.69 -12.35 27.55
C GLN A 493 12.44 -12.10 26.06
N LYS A 494 13.11 -12.85 25.19
CA LYS A 494 13.03 -12.68 23.75
C LYS A 494 12.04 -13.70 23.18
N TRP A 495 11.09 -13.24 22.40
CA TRP A 495 10.00 -14.02 21.84
C TRP A 495 9.88 -13.79 20.34
N ARG A 496 9.78 -14.88 19.58
CA ARG A 496 9.59 -14.83 18.13
C ARG A 496 8.19 -15.32 17.79
N PHE A 497 7.46 -14.51 17.03
CA PHE A 497 6.19 -14.90 16.45
C PHE A 497 6.46 -15.54 15.09
N ASN A 498 5.95 -16.75 14.92
CA ASN A 498 6.22 -17.55 13.75
C ASN A 498 5.00 -17.49 12.80
N ALA A 499 5.25 -17.63 11.49
CA ALA A 499 4.19 -17.62 10.48
C ALA A 499 3.16 -18.75 10.67
N ASP A 500 3.53 -19.80 11.39
CA ASP A 500 2.67 -20.93 11.73
C ASP A 500 1.74 -20.63 12.92
N GLY A 501 1.86 -19.45 13.55
CA GLY A 501 1.07 -19.03 14.70
C GLY A 501 1.65 -19.45 16.05
N THR A 502 2.81 -20.11 16.13
CA THR A 502 3.47 -20.29 17.43
C THR A 502 4.18 -19.02 17.91
N ILE A 503 4.34 -18.89 19.23
CA ILE A 503 5.23 -17.90 19.84
C ILE A 503 6.34 -18.68 20.55
N THR A 504 7.59 -18.51 20.14
CA THR A 504 8.73 -19.25 20.71
C THR A 504 9.57 -18.38 21.62
N ALA A 505 9.86 -18.87 22.83
CA ALA A 505 10.87 -18.30 23.72
C ALA A 505 12.25 -18.54 23.10
N VAL A 506 12.94 -17.48 22.70
CA VAL A 506 14.21 -17.54 21.97
C VAL A 506 15.30 -18.19 22.81
N GLY A 507 15.39 -17.89 24.11
CA GLY A 507 16.39 -18.47 25.02
C GLY A 507 16.25 -19.98 25.27
N ALA A 508 15.06 -20.56 25.07
CA ALA A 508 14.79 -21.98 25.30
C ALA A 508 14.49 -22.78 24.02
N ASN A 509 14.24 -22.10 22.89
CA ASN A 509 13.73 -22.67 21.64
C ASN A 509 12.49 -23.56 21.85
N LYS A 510 11.58 -23.11 22.71
CA LYS A 510 10.33 -23.80 23.06
C LYS A 510 9.15 -22.87 22.84
N CYS A 511 7.99 -23.44 22.59
CA CYS A 511 6.76 -22.72 22.32
C CYS A 511 6.09 -22.27 23.63
N LEU A 512 5.51 -21.07 23.63
CA LEU A 512 4.55 -20.64 24.63
C LEU A 512 3.35 -21.58 24.55
N ASP A 513 3.10 -22.29 25.64
CA ASP A 513 2.21 -23.43 25.69
C ASP A 513 1.15 -23.23 26.77
N VAL A 514 -0.10 -23.55 26.40
CA VAL A 514 -1.18 -23.78 27.36
C VAL A 514 -1.16 -25.28 27.75
N PRO A 515 -0.72 -25.65 28.96
CA PRO A 515 -0.48 -27.04 29.34
C PRO A 515 -1.70 -27.95 29.11
N ASN A 516 -1.44 -29.16 28.62
CA ASN A 516 -2.45 -30.20 28.39
C ASN A 516 -3.61 -29.77 27.46
N ASN A 517 -3.39 -28.77 26.60
CA ASN A 517 -4.42 -28.17 25.75
C ASN A 517 -5.66 -27.73 26.55
N ALA A 518 -5.44 -27.32 27.81
CA ALA A 518 -6.49 -26.78 28.66
C ALA A 518 -7.04 -25.49 28.05
N THR A 519 -8.34 -25.25 28.24
CA THR A 519 -9.00 -24.05 27.71
C THR A 519 -9.55 -23.14 28.80
N ALA A 520 -9.57 -23.55 30.07
CA ALA A 520 -10.19 -22.79 31.15
C ALA A 520 -9.42 -21.51 31.52
N ASN A 521 -10.15 -20.49 31.99
CA ASN A 521 -9.57 -19.29 32.60
C ASN A 521 -8.63 -19.68 33.74
N GLY A 522 -7.50 -18.98 33.82
CA GLY A 522 -6.51 -19.19 34.87
C GLY A 522 -5.50 -20.28 34.57
N THR A 523 -5.59 -20.97 33.43
CA THR A 523 -4.57 -21.96 33.04
C THR A 523 -3.24 -21.24 32.85
N LYS A 524 -2.25 -21.65 33.65
CA LYS A 524 -0.92 -21.03 33.69
C LYS A 524 -0.07 -21.44 32.50
N LEU A 525 0.62 -20.47 31.93
CA LEU A 525 1.46 -20.70 30.76
C LEU A 525 2.83 -21.20 31.15
N VAL A 526 3.34 -22.08 30.29
CA VAL A 526 4.67 -22.65 30.35
C VAL A 526 5.33 -22.53 28.99
N ILE A 527 6.60 -22.91 28.93
CA ILE A 527 7.22 -23.29 27.66
C ILE A 527 7.23 -24.82 27.52
N TRP A 528 7.01 -25.29 26.30
CA TRP A 528 7.06 -26.71 25.96
C TRP A 528 7.65 -26.92 24.57
N ASP A 529 8.12 -28.12 24.28
CA ASP A 529 8.53 -28.49 22.92
C ASP A 529 7.41 -28.18 21.91
N CYS A 530 7.78 -27.48 20.84
CA CYS A 530 6.88 -27.14 19.77
C CYS A 530 6.39 -28.43 19.08
N ASN A 531 5.10 -28.74 19.22
CA ASN A 531 4.51 -30.02 18.80
C ASN A 531 3.40 -29.86 17.74
N GLY A 532 3.14 -28.62 17.29
CA GLY A 532 2.12 -28.31 16.29
C GLY A 532 0.68 -28.32 16.81
N GLY A 533 0.49 -28.57 18.11
CA GLY A 533 -0.81 -28.54 18.78
C GLY A 533 -1.43 -27.14 18.83
N SER A 534 -2.76 -27.09 18.82
CA SER A 534 -3.53 -25.84 18.87
C SER A 534 -3.29 -25.02 20.14
N ASN A 535 -2.87 -25.66 21.24
CA ASN A 535 -2.53 -25.02 22.51
C ASN A 535 -1.22 -24.22 22.48
N GLN A 536 -0.45 -24.34 21.39
CA GLN A 536 0.77 -23.57 21.15
C GLN A 536 0.58 -22.53 20.04
N ARG A 537 -0.64 -22.38 19.52
CA ARG A 537 -0.98 -21.45 18.45
C ARG A 537 -1.61 -20.19 19.05
N TRP A 538 -1.21 -19.04 18.55
CA TRP A 538 -1.56 -17.71 19.04
C TRP A 538 -1.79 -16.76 17.86
N THR A 539 -2.76 -15.85 18.00
CA THR A 539 -3.04 -14.78 17.03
C THR A 539 -2.91 -13.42 17.69
N ARG A 540 -2.48 -12.40 16.95
CA ARG A 540 -2.48 -11.01 17.40
C ARG A 540 -3.76 -10.32 16.91
N THR A 541 -4.38 -9.51 17.75
CA THR A 541 -5.58 -8.74 17.43
C THR A 541 -5.45 -7.30 17.88
#